data_AF-A0A7U6BC57-F1
#
_entry.id   AF-A0A7U6BC57-F1
#
_cell.length_a   1.000
_cell.length_b   1.000
_cell.length_c   1.000
_cell.angle_alpha   90.00
_cell.angle_beta   90.00
_cell.angle_gamma   90.00
#
_symmetry.space_group_name_H-M   'P 1'
#
loop_
_entity.id
_entity.type
_entity.pdbx_description
1 polymer ?
#
loop_
_entity_poly.entity_id
_entity_poly.type
_entity_poly.pdbx_seq_one_letter_code
_entity_poly.pdbx_strand_id
1 'polypeptide(L)'
;MTKFIYDIKSIMTEAWSTARDLYDYRPEKYPTVKAAFAVALRRAWSHAKVSMERAIEDAKIKASYLRSGRRYLELLEIAERDGLNHGKSWVQNEMAMNFGGQVVCYVYAN
;
A
#
# COMPACT_ATOMS: atom_id res chain seq x y z
N MET A 1 -7.45 -18.42 5.48
CA MET A 1 -6.09 -17.82 5.45
C MET A 1 -6.07 -16.81 4.32
N THR A 2 -5.77 -15.54 4.59
CA THR A 2 -5.70 -14.52 3.53
C THR A 2 -4.51 -14.83 2.62
N LYS A 3 -4.77 -14.93 1.31
CA LYS A 3 -3.72 -15.14 0.32
C LYS A 3 -3.31 -13.79 -0.26
N PHE A 4 -2.06 -13.41 -0.05
CA PHE A 4 -1.53 -12.19 -0.62
C PHE A 4 -0.92 -12.47 -2.00
N ILE A 5 -1.16 -11.57 -2.93
CA ILE A 5 -0.65 -11.62 -4.30
C ILE A 5 -0.09 -10.25 -4.69
N TYR A 6 0.95 -10.24 -5.51
CA TYR A 6 1.45 -9.00 -6.07
C TYR A 6 0.53 -8.52 -7.20
N ASP A 7 0.14 -7.25 -7.16
CA ASP A 7 -0.46 -6.60 -8.32
C ASP A 7 0.63 -6.26 -9.34
N ILE A 8 0.91 -7.23 -10.20
CA ILE A 8 1.92 -7.09 -11.26
C ILE A 8 1.58 -5.94 -12.21
N LYS A 9 0.29 -5.66 -12.45
CA LYS A 9 -0.12 -4.57 -13.35
C LYS A 9 0.26 -3.22 -12.75
N SER A 10 -0.01 -3.01 -11.46
CA SER A 10 0.38 -1.78 -10.77
C SER A 10 1.90 -1.62 -10.71
N ILE A 11 2.65 -2.68 -10.38
CA ILE A 11 4.13 -2.67 -10.36
C ILE A 11 4.69 -2.28 -11.73
N MET A 12 4.18 -2.88 -12.81
CA MET A 12 4.64 -2.58 -14.18
C MET A 12 4.28 -1.16 -14.60
N THR A 13 3.11 -0.66 -14.19
CA THR A 13 2.66 0.70 -14.48
C THR A 13 3.57 1.74 -13.80
N GLU A 14 3.87 1.55 -12.50
CA GLU A 14 4.81 2.38 -11.75
C GLU A 14 6.20 2.36 -12.38
N ALA A 15 6.69 1.18 -12.77
CA ALA A 15 8.00 1.01 -13.40
C ALA A 15 8.09 1.77 -14.73
N TRP A 16 7.06 1.70 -15.58
CA TRP A 16 7.04 2.44 -16.86
C TRP A 16 6.87 3.94 -16.69
N SER A 17 6.12 4.40 -15.68
CA SER A 17 6.04 5.82 -15.35
C SER A 17 7.42 6.34 -14.93
N THR A 18 8.02 5.69 -13.93
CA THR A 18 9.33 6.07 -13.40
C THR A 18 10.43 6.00 -14.47
N ALA A 19 10.37 5.04 -15.39
CA ALA A 19 11.33 4.92 -16.48
C ALA A 19 11.31 6.12 -17.43
N ARG A 20 10.12 6.66 -17.72
CA ARG A 20 9.95 7.87 -18.54
C ARG A 20 10.51 9.08 -17.80
N ASP A 21 10.17 9.24 -16.53
CA ASP A 21 10.67 10.34 -15.70
C ASP A 21 12.21 10.33 -15.59
N LEU A 22 12.82 9.14 -15.47
CA LEU A 22 14.28 9.00 -15.42
C LEU A 22 14.97 9.31 -16.75
N TYR A 23 14.36 8.89 -17.86
CA TYR A 23 14.84 9.19 -19.21
C TYR A 23 14.82 10.71 -19.45
N ASP A 24 13.70 11.35 -19.13
CA ASP A 24 13.52 12.80 -19.30
C ASP A 24 14.46 13.61 -18.39
N TYR A 25 14.66 13.16 -17.15
CA TYR A 25 15.49 13.87 -16.16
C TYR A 25 17.00 13.68 -16.35
N ARG A 26 17.46 12.49 -16.80
CA ARG A 26 18.89 12.17 -16.99
C ARG A 26 19.15 11.33 -18.24
N PRO A 27 18.96 11.90 -19.43
CA PRO A 27 19.15 11.18 -20.70
C PRO A 27 20.58 10.67 -20.88
N GLU A 28 21.60 11.37 -20.38
CA GLU A 28 23.00 10.94 -20.43
C GLU A 28 23.25 9.59 -19.72
N LYS A 29 22.56 9.37 -18.60
CA LYS A 29 22.68 8.15 -17.78
C LYS A 29 21.72 7.07 -18.27
N TYR A 30 20.57 7.47 -18.80
CA TYR A 30 19.53 6.61 -19.30
C TYR A 30 19.22 7.00 -20.74
N PRO A 31 20.03 6.54 -21.73
CA PRO A 31 19.90 6.99 -23.12
C PRO A 31 18.64 6.49 -23.82
N THR A 32 17.92 5.54 -23.22
CA THR A 32 16.61 5.08 -23.70
C THR A 32 15.69 4.76 -22.53
N VAL A 33 14.38 4.87 -22.73
CA VAL A 33 13.38 4.45 -21.74
C VAL A 33 13.55 2.98 -21.35
N LYS A 34 13.95 2.11 -22.29
CA LYS A 34 14.23 0.69 -22.01
C LYS A 34 15.40 0.51 -21.04
N ALA A 35 16.45 1.33 -21.16
CA ALA A 35 17.57 1.30 -20.22
C ALA A 35 17.16 1.79 -18.82
N ALA A 36 16.32 2.82 -18.73
CA ALA A 36 15.74 3.29 -17.47
C ALA A 36 14.81 2.24 -16.82
N PHE A 37 14.06 1.50 -17.65
CA PHE A 37 13.04 0.56 -17.19
C PHE A 37 13.60 -0.55 -16.30
N ALA A 38 14.77 -1.10 -16.58
CA ALA A 38 15.36 -2.14 -15.73
C ALA A 38 15.60 -1.65 -14.29
N VAL A 39 16.02 -0.39 -14.13
CA VAL A 39 16.24 0.23 -12.82
C VAL A 39 14.91 0.55 -12.14
N ALA A 40 13.97 1.13 -12.89
CA ALA A 40 12.64 1.45 -12.39
C ALA A 40 11.87 0.20 -11.92
N LEU A 41 11.91 -0.88 -12.71
CA LEU A 41 11.29 -2.15 -12.38
C LEU A 41 11.87 -2.75 -11.10
N ARG A 42 13.21 -2.71 -10.93
CA ARG A 42 13.85 -3.17 -9.70
C ARG A 42 13.36 -2.40 -8.48
N ARG A 43 13.21 -1.08 -8.60
CA ARG A 43 12.71 -0.21 -7.51
C ARG A 43 11.25 -0.54 -7.17
N ALA A 44 10.37 -0.57 -8.17
CA ALA A 44 8.96 -0.89 -7.98
C ALA A 44 8.78 -2.27 -7.33
N TRP A 45 9.53 -3.28 -7.77
CA TRP A 45 9.53 -4.60 -7.12
C TRP A 45 10.02 -4.58 -5.68
N SER A 46 11.05 -3.78 -5.37
CA SER A 46 11.53 -3.65 -3.99
C SER A 46 10.46 -3.03 -3.09
N HIS A 47 9.77 -1.98 -3.56
CA HIS A 47 8.66 -1.38 -2.83
C HIS A 47 7.52 -2.37 -2.63
N ALA A 48 7.15 -3.10 -3.67
CA ALA A 48 6.09 -4.11 -3.59
C ALA A 48 6.39 -5.21 -2.56
N LYS A 49 7.64 -5.67 -2.46
CA LYS A 49 8.07 -6.64 -1.44
C LYS A 49 7.89 -6.10 -0.02
N VAL A 50 8.34 -4.87 0.22
CA VAL A 50 8.19 -4.23 1.54
C VAL A 50 6.71 -4.04 1.90
N SER A 51 5.88 -3.60 0.94
CA SER A 51 4.44 -3.47 1.15
C SER A 51 3.77 -4.81 1.43
N MET A 52 4.19 -5.88 0.75
CA MET A 52 3.72 -7.25 0.99
C MET A 52 4.04 -7.71 2.42
N GLU A 53 5.29 -7.52 2.86
CA GLU A 53 5.72 -7.89 4.22
C GLU A 53 4.91 -7.15 5.28
N ARG A 54 4.67 -5.85 5.10
CA ARG A 54 3.81 -5.04 5.98
C ARG A 54 2.38 -5.56 6.01
N ALA A 55 1.77 -5.79 4.85
CA ALA A 55 0.41 -6.29 4.76
C ALA A 55 0.22 -7.67 5.45
N ILE A 56 1.23 -8.55 5.33
CA ILE A 56 1.25 -9.83 6.04
C ILE A 56 1.31 -9.62 7.56
N GLU A 57 2.15 -8.69 8.03
CA GLU A 57 2.29 -8.41 9.46
C GLU A 57 1.03 -7.77 10.04
N ASP A 58 0.46 -6.78 9.35
CA ASP A 58 -0.79 -6.14 9.75
C ASP A 58 -1.94 -7.15 9.88
N ALA A 59 -2.01 -8.12 8.96
CA ALA A 59 -2.99 -9.20 9.04
C ALA A 59 -2.78 -10.13 10.25
N LYS A 60 -1.53 -10.39 10.66
CA LYS A 60 -1.24 -11.14 11.89
C LYS A 60 -1.65 -10.35 13.14
N ILE A 61 -1.35 -9.06 13.17
CA ILE A 61 -1.73 -8.17 14.28
C ILE A 61 -3.26 -8.13 14.39
N LYS A 62 -3.96 -7.90 13.28
CA LYS A 62 -5.43 -7.96 13.21
C LYS A 62 -5.98 -9.28 13.74
N ALA A 63 -5.45 -10.41 13.28
CA ALA A 63 -5.87 -11.73 13.75
C ALA A 63 -5.61 -11.93 15.25
N SER A 64 -4.51 -11.40 15.79
CA SER A 64 -4.19 -11.45 17.22
C SER A 64 -5.16 -10.61 18.06
N TYR A 65 -5.54 -9.43 17.57
CA TYR A 65 -6.45 -8.53 18.27
C TYR A 65 -7.87 -9.10 18.30
N LEU A 66 -8.32 -9.67 17.18
CA LEU A 66 -9.59 -10.39 17.10
C LEU A 66 -9.64 -11.56 18.09
N ARG A 67 -8.59 -12.40 18.18
CA ARG A 67 -8.54 -13.51 19.14
C ARG A 67 -8.56 -13.08 20.61
N SER A 68 -8.13 -11.86 20.91
CA SER A 68 -8.08 -11.32 22.28
C SER A 68 -9.30 -10.45 22.62
N GLY A 69 -10.30 -10.37 21.74
CA GLY A 69 -11.49 -9.53 21.94
C GLY A 69 -11.17 -8.03 21.94
N ARG A 70 -10.04 -7.62 21.37
CA ARG A 70 -9.60 -6.22 21.34
C ARG A 70 -9.98 -5.56 20.02
N ARG A 71 -10.26 -4.26 20.09
CA ARG A 71 -10.43 -3.41 18.90
C ARG A 71 -9.13 -3.33 18.10
N TYR A 72 -9.22 -3.21 16.77
CA TYR A 72 -8.09 -3.00 15.87
C TYR A 72 -8.35 -1.83 14.93
N LEU A 73 -7.29 -1.33 14.29
CA LEU A 73 -7.38 -0.24 13.33
C LEU A 73 -7.61 -0.82 11.92
N GLU A 74 -8.53 -0.22 11.18
CA GLU A 74 -8.88 -0.64 9.81
C GLU A 74 -9.16 0.59 8.93
N LEU A 75 -9.00 0.44 7.62
CA LEU A 75 -9.46 1.46 6.66
C LEU A 75 -10.98 1.57 6.72
N LEU A 76 -11.51 2.80 6.74
CA LEU A 76 -12.95 3.02 6.77
C LEU A 76 -13.65 2.35 5.59
N GLU A 77 -13.09 2.47 4.38
CA GLU A 77 -13.62 1.84 3.17
C GLU A 77 -13.76 0.31 3.32
N ILE A 78 -12.79 -0.35 3.97
CA ILE A 78 -12.84 -1.79 4.22
C ILE A 78 -13.90 -2.10 5.27
N ALA A 79 -13.95 -1.34 6.36
CA ALA A 79 -14.92 -1.54 7.43
C ALA A 79 -16.37 -1.37 6.94
N GLU A 80 -16.64 -0.37 6.09
CA GLU A 80 -17.95 -0.13 5.49
C GLU A 80 -18.31 -1.22 4.48
N ARG A 81 -17.40 -1.56 3.56
CA ARG A 81 -17.61 -2.60 2.55
C ARG A 81 -17.94 -3.96 3.18
N ASP A 82 -17.24 -4.30 4.25
CA ASP A 82 -17.37 -5.61 4.91
C ASP A 82 -18.43 -5.59 6.05
N GLY A 83 -19.09 -4.46 6.29
CA GLY A 83 -20.14 -4.32 7.30
C GLY A 83 -19.66 -4.51 8.74
N LEU A 84 -18.44 -4.07 9.04
CA LEU A 84 -17.80 -4.26 10.35
C LEU A 84 -18.36 -3.29 11.39
N ASN A 85 -18.47 -3.72 12.65
CA ASN A 85 -18.83 -2.84 13.75
C ASN A 85 -17.66 -1.90 14.07
N HIS A 86 -17.75 -0.64 13.67
CA HIS A 86 -16.67 0.33 13.82
C HIS A 86 -17.11 1.62 14.52
N GLY A 87 -16.15 2.29 15.15
CA GLY A 87 -16.33 3.59 15.77
C GLY A 87 -16.21 4.74 14.77
N LYS A 88 -16.03 5.96 15.31
CA LYS A 88 -15.75 7.16 14.50
C LYS A 88 -14.47 6.98 13.68
N SER A 89 -14.48 7.51 12.47
CA SER A 89 -13.33 7.56 11.59
C SER A 89 -12.55 8.86 11.71
N TRP A 90 -11.28 8.83 11.30
CA TRP A 90 -10.40 10.00 11.21
C TRP A 90 -9.35 9.80 10.11
N VAL A 91 -8.70 10.87 9.68
CA VAL A 91 -7.59 10.77 8.72
C VAL A 91 -6.31 10.40 9.46
N GLN A 92 -5.69 9.29 9.09
CA GLN A 92 -4.40 8.91 9.66
C GLN A 92 -3.32 9.85 9.12
N ASN A 93 -2.75 10.68 10.00
CA ASN A 93 -1.78 11.74 9.72
C ASN A 93 -2.38 12.98 9.03
N GLU A 94 -2.60 14.06 9.80
CA GLU A 94 -3.16 15.32 9.30
C GLU A 94 -2.30 15.99 8.21
N MET A 95 -0.96 15.81 8.25
CA MET A 95 -0.08 16.29 7.16
C MET A 95 -0.30 15.53 5.85
N ALA A 96 -0.88 14.34 5.88
CA ALA A 96 -1.20 13.55 4.69
C ALA A 96 -2.54 13.94 4.04
N MET A 97 -3.38 14.78 4.66
CA MET A 97 -4.67 15.20 4.06
C MET A 97 -4.50 15.81 2.66
N ASN A 98 -3.44 16.60 2.45
CA ASN A 98 -3.17 17.24 1.16
C ASN A 98 -2.60 16.28 0.10
N PHE A 99 -2.25 15.04 0.49
CA PHE A 99 -1.62 14.03 -0.36
C PHE A 99 -2.42 12.71 -0.42
N GLY A 100 -3.71 12.74 -0.07
CA GLY A 100 -4.55 11.53 -0.09
C GLY A 100 -4.38 10.66 1.16
N GLY A 101 -4.38 11.28 2.34
CA GLY A 101 -4.36 10.58 3.63
C GLY A 101 -5.47 9.54 3.74
N GLN A 102 -5.15 8.42 4.39
CA GLN A 102 -6.08 7.29 4.52
C GLN A 102 -7.06 7.53 5.67
N VAL A 103 -8.35 7.38 5.40
CA VAL A 103 -9.39 7.44 6.43
C VAL A 103 -9.46 6.09 7.15
N VAL A 104 -9.25 6.10 8.46
CA VAL A 104 -9.19 4.90 9.31
C VAL A 104 -10.24 4.97 10.41
N CYS A 105 -10.54 3.82 11.01
CA CYS A 105 -11.43 3.71 12.15
C CYS A 105 -10.96 2.59 13.09
N TYR A 106 -11.48 2.59 14.32
CA TYR A 106 -11.38 1.42 15.19
C TYR A 106 -12.54 0.47 14.92
N VAL A 107 -12.23 -0.78 14.59
CA VAL A 107 -13.19 -1.88 14.49
C VAL A 107 -13.23 -2.63 15.82
N TYR A 108 -14.42 -2.84 16.36
CA TYR A 108 -14.64 -3.60 17.59
C TYR A 108 -14.60 -5.10 17.31
N ALA A 109 -14.14 -5.89 18.28
CA ALA A 109 -14.31 -7.34 18.22
C ALA A 109 -15.80 -7.65 18.45
N ASN A 110 -16.39 -8.45 17.57
CA ASN A 110 -17.75 -8.97 17.75
C ASN A 110 -17.75 -10.08 18.81
#